data_AF-A0A836IMV2-F1
#
_entry.id   AF-A0A836IMV2-F1
#
_cell.length_a   1.000
_cell.length_b   1.000
_cell.length_c   1.000
_cell.angle_alpha   90.00
_cell.angle_beta   90.00
_cell.angle_gamma   90.00
#
_symmetry.space_group_name_H-M   'P 1'
#
loop_
_entity.id
_entity.type
_entity.pdbx_description
1 polymer ?
#
loop_
_entity_poly.entity_id
_entity_poly.type
_entity_poly.pdbx_seq_one_letter_code
_entity_poly.pdbx_strand_id
1 'polypeptide(L)'
;MAAFFQLTARRVSTPAGIQPCQLGESPTWDEEHRALWWIDILGEALFVGQPAINSICDFDRVAVLPLPGHRPGFIVHATPVDASGPSKAEKHKAAPYHALWGSQRGLFYTSYSTGLPWRTSGRAYRRSQQDVSASVPHRQIARFPQSLFPRQGGRVYRFNDGKVGPDGSLWCGGIMERTERFPERDMGCGSLMQWVAGAFAKPPSPSSPSVASNGFSIGLPDVTVSNGIGWSPKGDVLYHVDTPAAVIRAYPYQPKSTTDGPAEGLDYKDGPKEAGYVYWALPDDLRKRGATLDGLCVDAAGALWVALAGIGEVVRLQKRNTGANVAEAVTITGVVKVPEVALSTSCCFGGADLTTLYITTARGTSKKAAETCKQEGAGWMYAANLKGIAKGMPATRLRLPASTLSALQQHHL
;
A
#
# COMPACT_ATOMS: atom_id res chain seq x y z
N MET A 1 29.79 6.80 -7.61
CA MET A 1 28.35 6.59 -7.90
C MET A 1 28.15 5.12 -8.21
N ALA A 2 27.03 4.51 -7.81
CA ALA A 2 26.63 3.24 -8.42
C ALA A 2 26.41 3.48 -9.93
N ALA A 3 26.92 2.59 -10.78
CA ALA A 3 26.70 2.69 -12.21
C ALA A 3 25.19 2.62 -12.53
N PHE A 4 24.75 3.37 -13.54
CA PHE A 4 23.38 3.27 -14.03
C PHE A 4 23.09 1.83 -14.48
N PHE A 5 21.93 1.30 -14.11
CA PHE A 5 21.49 -0.02 -14.58
C PHE A 5 20.10 0.05 -15.23
N GLN A 6 19.83 -0.89 -16.13
CA GLN A 6 18.50 -1.13 -16.68
C GLN A 6 18.20 -2.62 -16.63
N LEU A 7 17.03 -2.98 -16.10
CA LEU A 7 16.52 -4.34 -16.04
C LEU A 7 15.12 -4.40 -16.65
N THR A 8 14.70 -5.62 -17.00
CA THR A 8 13.32 -5.90 -17.41
C THR A 8 12.70 -6.83 -16.39
N ALA A 9 11.60 -6.41 -15.77
CA ALA A 9 10.83 -7.25 -14.88
C ALA A 9 10.14 -8.36 -15.67
N ARG A 10 9.92 -9.50 -15.02
CA ARG A 10 9.20 -10.64 -15.59
C ARG A 10 7.83 -10.73 -14.96
N ARG A 11 6.81 -11.04 -15.76
CA ARG A 11 5.49 -11.36 -15.24
C ARG A 11 5.60 -12.55 -14.29
N VAL A 12 5.00 -12.40 -13.12
CA VAL A 12 4.85 -13.46 -12.14
C VAL A 12 3.81 -14.45 -12.66
N SER A 13 4.16 -15.74 -12.69
CA SER A 13 3.21 -16.79 -13.03
C SER A 13 2.07 -16.80 -12.02
N THR A 14 0.86 -17.10 -12.47
CA THR A 14 -0.33 -17.13 -11.63
C THR A 14 -1.07 -18.43 -11.88
N PRO A 15 -1.67 -19.06 -10.85
CA PRO A 15 -2.49 -20.24 -11.03
C PRO A 15 -3.59 -20.04 -12.07
N ALA A 16 -4.03 -21.14 -12.70
CA ALA A 16 -5.15 -21.12 -13.61
C ALA A 16 -6.39 -20.48 -12.96
N GLY A 17 -7.17 -19.73 -13.75
CA GLY A 17 -8.42 -19.13 -13.30
C GLY A 17 -8.30 -17.86 -12.44
N ILE A 18 -7.09 -17.43 -12.07
CA ILE A 18 -6.86 -16.09 -11.52
C ILE A 18 -7.02 -15.07 -12.65
N GLN A 19 -7.75 -13.99 -12.38
CA GLN A 19 -7.92 -12.88 -13.33
C GLN A 19 -6.91 -11.75 -13.04
N PRO A 20 -6.48 -11.00 -14.06
CA PRO A 20 -5.66 -9.81 -13.85
C PRO A 20 -6.42 -8.78 -13.01
N CYS A 21 -5.69 -8.04 -12.17
CA CYS A 21 -6.25 -6.93 -11.43
C CYS A 21 -6.76 -5.84 -12.39
N GLN A 22 -7.91 -5.25 -12.09
CA GLN A 22 -8.35 -4.04 -12.77
C GLN A 22 -7.46 -2.86 -12.39
N LEU A 23 -7.19 -2.70 -11.08
CA LEU A 23 -6.29 -1.70 -10.51
C LEU A 23 -5.51 -2.33 -9.34
N GLY A 24 -4.39 -2.98 -9.66
CA GLY A 24 -3.51 -3.61 -8.68
C GLY A 24 -2.74 -2.56 -7.87
N GLU A 25 -2.73 -2.63 -6.54
CA GLU A 25 -2.11 -1.61 -5.68
C GLU A 25 -1.49 -2.18 -4.39
N SER A 26 -0.71 -1.32 -3.74
CA SER A 26 -0.14 -1.49 -2.39
C SER A 26 0.46 -2.88 -2.12
N PRO A 27 1.38 -3.38 -2.98
CA PRO A 27 2.06 -4.64 -2.71
C PRO A 27 2.87 -4.54 -1.42
N THR A 28 2.77 -5.56 -0.57
CA THR A 28 3.47 -5.64 0.72
C THR A 28 4.02 -7.04 0.91
N TRP A 29 5.32 -7.14 1.20
CA TRP A 29 5.97 -8.39 1.54
C TRP A 29 5.90 -8.65 3.05
N ASP A 30 5.55 -9.87 3.41
CA ASP A 30 5.57 -10.40 4.77
C ASP A 30 6.76 -11.35 4.91
N GLU A 31 7.85 -10.91 5.54
CA GLU A 31 9.05 -11.75 5.70
C GLU A 31 8.81 -13.00 6.53
N GLU A 32 8.05 -12.87 7.62
CA GLU A 32 7.81 -13.94 8.60
C GLU A 32 7.19 -15.16 7.91
N HIS A 33 6.24 -14.90 7.02
CA HIS A 33 5.48 -15.93 6.32
C HIS A 33 5.86 -16.11 4.85
N ARG A 34 6.80 -15.29 4.38
CA ARG A 34 7.33 -15.30 3.01
C ARG A 34 6.20 -15.17 1.98
N ALA A 35 5.30 -14.22 2.24
CA ALA A 35 4.09 -14.00 1.45
C ALA A 35 4.03 -12.57 0.92
N LEU A 36 3.58 -12.40 -0.32
CA LEU A 36 3.29 -11.14 -0.96
C LEU A 36 1.77 -10.89 -0.90
N TRP A 37 1.39 -9.71 -0.42
CA TRP A 37 0.01 -9.24 -0.34
C TRP A 37 -0.20 -8.07 -1.30
N TRP A 38 -1.33 -7.99 -1.99
CA TRP A 38 -1.70 -6.82 -2.83
C TRP A 38 -3.22 -6.76 -3.04
N ILE A 39 -3.74 -5.60 -3.44
CA ILE A 39 -5.19 -5.42 -3.68
C ILE A 39 -5.49 -5.18 -5.15
N ASP A 40 -6.71 -5.51 -5.55
CA ASP A 40 -7.37 -4.92 -6.71
C ASP A 40 -8.44 -3.93 -6.24
N ILE A 41 -8.16 -2.63 -6.33
CA ILE A 41 -9.07 -1.56 -5.88
C ILE A 41 -10.40 -1.61 -6.63
N LEU A 42 -10.36 -1.83 -7.95
CA LEU A 42 -11.55 -1.79 -8.79
C LEU A 42 -12.24 -3.15 -8.92
N GLY A 43 -11.47 -4.23 -8.84
CA GLY A 43 -11.98 -5.61 -8.81
C GLY A 43 -12.39 -6.12 -7.43
N GLU A 44 -12.22 -5.30 -6.39
CA GLU A 44 -12.73 -5.58 -5.03
C GLU A 44 -12.17 -6.87 -4.42
N ALA A 45 -10.88 -7.11 -4.64
CA ALA A 45 -10.23 -8.35 -4.24
C ALA A 45 -8.92 -8.10 -3.49
N LEU A 46 -8.64 -8.98 -2.54
CA LEU A 46 -7.39 -9.06 -1.80
C LEU A 46 -6.63 -10.31 -2.27
N PHE A 47 -5.36 -10.17 -2.59
CA PHE A 47 -4.51 -11.24 -3.05
C PHE A 47 -3.37 -11.50 -2.08
N VAL A 48 -3.00 -12.78 -1.92
CA VAL A 48 -1.85 -13.25 -1.14
C VAL A 48 -1.14 -14.34 -1.92
N GLY A 49 0.19 -14.31 -2.04
CA GLY A 49 0.96 -15.36 -2.72
C GLY A 49 2.28 -15.68 -2.02
N GLN A 50 2.70 -16.95 -1.97
CA GLN A 50 3.98 -17.40 -1.36
C GLN A 50 5.03 -17.77 -2.44
N PRO A 51 6.07 -16.95 -2.69
CA PRO A 51 7.02 -17.14 -3.81
C PRO A 51 8.32 -17.91 -3.51
N ALA A 52 8.47 -18.52 -2.33
CA ALA A 52 9.76 -18.47 -1.63
C ALA A 52 10.67 -19.73 -1.66
N ILE A 53 11.08 -20.29 -2.80
CA ILE A 53 12.06 -21.41 -2.76
C ILE A 53 13.21 -21.27 -3.77
N ASN A 54 14.02 -20.19 -3.68
CA ASN A 54 15.34 -20.00 -4.33
C ASN A 54 15.51 -20.35 -5.83
N SER A 55 14.44 -20.64 -6.54
CA SER A 55 14.33 -20.61 -7.99
C SER A 55 13.46 -19.42 -8.36
N ILE A 56 13.86 -18.67 -9.39
CA ILE A 56 12.88 -17.92 -10.18
C ILE A 56 12.04 -19.00 -10.86
N CYS A 57 11.02 -19.54 -10.20
CA CYS A 57 9.90 -20.31 -10.73
C CYS A 57 8.97 -20.79 -9.61
N ASP A 58 7.69 -20.77 -9.95
CA ASP A 58 6.50 -21.40 -9.38
C ASP A 58 5.74 -20.72 -8.22
N PHE A 59 4.55 -20.21 -8.56
CA PHE A 59 3.62 -19.51 -7.66
C PHE A 59 2.32 -20.33 -7.54
N ASP A 60 2.36 -21.47 -6.86
CA ASP A 60 1.19 -22.36 -6.71
C ASP A 60 0.26 -22.00 -5.55
N ARG A 61 0.51 -20.90 -4.83
CA ARG A 61 -0.21 -20.56 -3.59
C ARG A 61 -0.77 -19.15 -3.57
N VAL A 62 -1.38 -18.71 -4.68
CA VAL A 62 -2.12 -17.44 -4.68
C VAL A 62 -3.50 -17.66 -4.07
N ALA A 63 -3.74 -17.15 -2.86
CA ALA A 63 -5.09 -16.88 -2.37
C ALA A 63 -5.63 -15.62 -3.04
N VAL A 64 -6.88 -15.70 -3.48
CA VAL A 64 -7.71 -14.52 -3.70
C VAL A 64 -8.85 -14.56 -2.71
N LEU A 65 -8.93 -13.53 -1.87
CA LEU A 65 -10.03 -13.29 -0.96
C LEU A 65 -10.94 -12.25 -1.62
N PRO A 66 -12.05 -12.66 -2.27
CA PRO A 66 -13.02 -11.72 -2.82
C PRO A 66 -13.79 -11.05 -1.68
N LEU A 67 -13.92 -9.72 -1.74
CA LEU A 67 -14.63 -8.94 -0.73
C LEU A 67 -15.90 -8.35 -1.37
N PRO A 68 -17.09 -8.88 -1.06
CA PRO A 68 -18.30 -8.43 -1.73
C PRO A 68 -18.67 -6.97 -1.44
N GLY A 69 -18.70 -6.11 -2.47
CA GLY A 69 -19.39 -4.81 -2.43
C GLY A 69 -18.62 -3.67 -1.77
N HIS A 70 -17.29 -3.74 -1.77
CA HIS A 70 -16.41 -2.74 -1.18
C HIS A 70 -15.19 -2.51 -2.09
N ARG A 71 -14.88 -1.25 -2.40
CA ARG A 71 -13.61 -0.89 -3.06
C ARG A 71 -12.48 -0.89 -2.02
N PRO A 72 -11.56 -1.88 -2.01
CA PRO A 72 -10.41 -1.85 -1.13
C PRO A 72 -9.46 -0.73 -1.56
N GLY A 73 -8.61 -0.26 -0.65
CA GLY A 73 -7.73 0.88 -0.92
C GLY A 73 -6.36 0.84 -0.25
N PHE A 74 -5.98 -0.24 0.44
CA PHE A 74 -4.61 -0.59 0.84
C PHE A 74 -4.64 -1.89 1.66
N ILE A 75 -3.47 -2.49 1.91
CA ILE A 75 -3.29 -3.57 2.90
C ILE A 75 -2.32 -3.12 3.97
N VAL A 76 -2.66 -3.47 5.19
CA VAL A 76 -1.84 -3.30 6.36
C VAL A 76 -1.83 -4.62 7.12
N HIS A 77 -0.63 -5.11 7.44
CA HIS A 77 -0.49 -6.31 8.26
C HIS A 77 -0.28 -5.95 9.73
N ALA A 78 -1.02 -6.60 10.62
CA ALA A 78 -0.80 -6.53 12.07
C ALA A 78 -0.40 -7.92 12.58
N THR A 79 0.63 -8.00 13.41
CA THR A 79 0.89 -9.22 14.20
C THR A 79 0.48 -8.96 15.65
N PRO A 80 0.05 -10.00 16.38
CA PRO A 80 0.05 -9.92 17.83
C PRO A 80 1.41 -9.43 18.32
N VAL A 81 1.42 -8.41 19.19
CA VAL A 81 2.62 -8.12 19.97
C VAL A 81 2.86 -9.38 20.79
N ASP A 82 4.05 -9.97 20.68
CA ASP A 82 4.45 -11.17 21.43
C ASP A 82 3.95 -11.06 22.88
N ALA A 83 2.95 -11.86 23.23
CA ALA A 83 2.60 -12.12 24.61
C ALA A 83 3.77 -12.92 25.21
N SER A 84 4.81 -12.21 25.60
CA SER A 84 5.95 -12.63 26.43
C SER A 84 6.22 -14.15 26.49
N GLY A 85 7.22 -14.62 25.72
CA GLY A 85 8.03 -15.77 26.14
C GLY A 85 8.32 -16.84 25.08
N PRO A 86 9.49 -17.53 25.19
CA PRO A 86 9.81 -18.67 24.35
C PRO A 86 9.23 -19.96 24.92
N SER A 87 8.48 -20.69 24.10
CA SER A 87 8.70 -22.12 23.99
C SER A 87 8.89 -22.43 22.50
N LYS A 88 10.05 -22.98 22.16
CA LYS A 88 10.56 -23.14 20.80
C LYS A 88 10.01 -24.37 20.06
N ALA A 89 9.00 -25.06 20.60
CA ALA A 89 8.65 -26.41 20.12
C ALA A 89 7.21 -26.60 19.60
N GLU A 90 6.29 -25.63 19.69
CA GLU A 90 4.90 -25.83 19.22
C GLU A 90 4.28 -24.68 18.40
N LYS A 91 5.05 -23.68 17.96
CA LYS A 91 4.53 -22.51 17.22
C LYS A 91 4.26 -22.73 15.71
N HIS A 92 4.14 -23.98 15.24
CA HIS A 92 3.69 -24.28 13.86
C HIS A 92 2.18 -24.55 13.74
N LYS A 93 1.38 -24.27 14.78
CA LYS A 93 -0.08 -24.17 14.64
C LYS A 93 -0.44 -22.83 13.99
N ALA A 94 -0.64 -22.86 12.68
CA ALA A 94 -1.31 -21.85 11.83
C ALA A 94 -1.50 -20.47 12.50
N ALA A 95 -0.47 -19.62 12.46
CA ALA A 95 -0.62 -18.24 12.89
C ALA A 95 -1.73 -17.57 12.05
N PRO A 96 -2.75 -16.96 12.69
CA PRO A 96 -3.70 -16.18 11.94
C PRO A 96 -3.00 -14.91 11.46
N TYR A 97 -2.88 -14.73 10.15
CA TYR A 97 -2.44 -13.47 9.57
C TYR A 97 -3.57 -12.48 9.78
N HIS A 98 -3.22 -11.21 9.90
CA HIS A 98 -4.24 -10.18 10.01
C HIS A 98 -4.07 -9.19 8.88
N ALA A 99 -5.09 -9.09 8.05
CA ALA A 99 -5.17 -8.06 7.04
C ALA A 99 -6.10 -6.97 7.54
N LEU A 100 -5.59 -5.75 7.54
CA LEU A 100 -6.38 -4.54 7.64
C LEU A 100 -6.43 -3.90 6.25
N TRP A 101 -7.64 -3.63 5.76
CA TRP A 101 -7.83 -2.89 4.52
C TRP A 101 -8.79 -1.73 4.72
N GLY A 102 -8.64 -0.71 3.87
CA GLY A 102 -9.58 0.40 3.81
C GLY A 102 -10.60 0.21 2.68
N SER A 103 -11.84 0.63 2.90
CA SER A 103 -12.83 0.89 1.85
C SER A 103 -13.59 2.19 2.10
N GLN A 104 -14.48 2.57 1.18
CA GLN A 104 -15.38 3.72 1.37
C GLN A 104 -16.29 3.61 2.59
N ARG A 105 -16.51 2.38 3.11
CA ARG A 105 -17.27 2.20 4.35
C ARG A 105 -16.40 2.37 5.60
N GLY A 106 -15.09 2.18 5.49
CA GLY A 106 -14.14 2.33 6.59
C GLY A 106 -12.97 1.35 6.57
N LEU A 107 -12.24 1.26 7.67
CA LEU A 107 -11.19 0.27 7.90
C LEU A 107 -11.80 -1.02 8.40
N PHE A 108 -11.38 -2.13 7.81
CA PHE A 108 -11.83 -3.46 8.16
C PHE A 108 -10.65 -4.34 8.47
N TYR A 109 -10.74 -5.04 9.58
CA TYR A 109 -9.80 -6.05 10.01
C TYR A 109 -10.38 -7.43 9.71
N THR A 110 -9.56 -8.32 9.19
CA THR A 110 -9.88 -9.73 9.09
C THR A 110 -8.70 -10.57 9.54
N SER A 111 -8.97 -11.60 10.33
CA SER A 111 -8.03 -12.68 10.58
C SER A 111 -8.18 -13.74 9.50
N TYR A 112 -7.05 -14.13 8.95
CA TYR A 112 -6.89 -15.20 8.00
C TYR A 112 -6.12 -16.31 8.70
N SER A 113 -6.53 -17.57 8.56
CA SER A 113 -5.71 -18.72 8.97
C SER A 113 -5.29 -19.50 7.73
N THR A 114 -4.10 -20.11 7.76
CA THR A 114 -3.63 -21.01 6.70
C THR A 114 -4.56 -22.21 6.44
N GLY A 115 -5.55 -22.44 7.32
CA GLY A 115 -6.54 -23.52 7.23
C GLY A 115 -7.87 -23.16 6.56
N LEU A 116 -8.13 -21.91 6.14
CA LEU A 116 -9.38 -21.57 5.44
C LEU A 116 -9.44 -22.22 4.04
N PRO A 117 -10.59 -22.76 3.61
CA PRO A 117 -10.73 -23.38 2.30
C PRO A 117 -10.57 -22.33 1.20
N TRP A 118 -9.42 -22.38 0.56
CA TRP A 118 -8.98 -21.51 -0.53
C TRP A 118 -9.95 -21.58 -1.71
N ARG A 119 -10.30 -20.43 -2.29
CA ARG A 119 -10.83 -20.42 -3.66
C ARG A 119 -9.69 -20.76 -4.63
N THR A 120 -9.49 -22.04 -4.85
CA THR A 120 -8.72 -22.55 -6.00
C THR A 120 -9.62 -22.47 -7.24
N SER A 121 -9.29 -21.62 -8.20
CA SER A 121 -10.05 -21.54 -9.46
C SER A 121 -9.60 -22.66 -10.40
N GLY A 122 -10.10 -23.90 -10.18
CA GLY A 122 -9.57 -25.06 -10.90
C GLY A 122 -10.42 -26.32 -10.95
N ARG A 123 -11.74 -26.21 -11.09
CA ARG A 123 -12.65 -27.16 -11.75
C ARG A 123 -14.06 -26.59 -11.64
N ALA A 124 -14.92 -26.86 -12.61
CA ALA A 124 -16.35 -26.66 -12.44
C ALA A 124 -16.80 -27.51 -11.24
N TYR A 125 -16.80 -26.91 -10.05
CA TYR A 125 -17.49 -27.47 -8.91
C TYR A 125 -18.95 -27.46 -9.30
N ARG A 126 -19.50 -28.63 -9.64
CA ARG A 126 -20.94 -28.82 -9.67
C ARG A 126 -21.42 -28.37 -8.29
N ARG A 127 -22.12 -27.24 -8.27
CA ARG A 127 -22.80 -26.72 -7.08
C ARG A 127 -23.60 -27.87 -6.45
N SER A 128 -23.09 -28.46 -5.37
CA SER A 128 -23.99 -28.76 -4.27
C SER A 128 -24.35 -27.40 -3.67
N GLN A 129 -25.63 -27.14 -3.43
CA GLN A 129 -26.11 -25.89 -2.82
C GLN A 129 -25.65 -25.71 -1.35
N GLN A 130 -24.64 -26.47 -0.89
CA GLN A 130 -24.20 -26.50 0.50
C GLN A 130 -22.87 -25.76 0.78
N ASP A 131 -22.05 -25.42 -0.22
CA ASP A 131 -20.83 -24.60 0.00
C ASP A 131 -21.09 -23.10 -0.22
N VAL A 132 -22.19 -22.62 0.34
CA VAL A 132 -22.48 -21.19 0.45
C VAL A 132 -21.66 -20.64 1.62
N SER A 133 -20.65 -19.83 1.29
CA SER A 133 -20.10 -18.77 2.14
C SER A 133 -19.75 -19.14 3.60
N ALA A 134 -18.57 -19.71 3.83
CA ALA A 134 -17.83 -19.23 4.99
C ALA A 134 -17.38 -17.79 4.64
N SER A 135 -18.24 -16.80 4.91
CA SER A 135 -17.85 -15.39 4.79
C SER A 135 -16.65 -15.19 5.70
N VAL A 136 -15.49 -14.77 5.16
CA VAL A 136 -14.35 -14.41 6.02
C VAL A 136 -14.84 -13.29 6.94
N PRO A 137 -14.95 -13.53 8.26
CA PRO A 137 -15.45 -12.52 9.15
C PRO A 137 -14.50 -11.34 9.12
N HIS A 138 -15.06 -10.16 9.01
CA HIS A 138 -14.30 -8.93 9.03
C HIS A 138 -15.02 -8.00 9.98
N ARG A 139 -14.23 -7.29 10.78
CA ARG A 139 -14.74 -6.30 11.72
C ARG A 139 -14.37 -4.93 11.21
N GLN A 140 -15.38 -4.06 11.09
CA GLN A 140 -15.11 -2.65 10.89
C GLN A 140 -14.50 -2.06 12.17
N ILE A 141 -13.29 -1.52 12.07
CA ILE A 141 -12.59 -0.94 13.23
C ILE A 141 -12.50 0.58 13.19
N ALA A 142 -12.69 1.17 12.01
CA ALA A 142 -12.84 2.61 11.86
C ALA A 142 -13.84 2.94 10.74
N ARG A 143 -14.51 4.08 10.85
CA ARG A 143 -15.37 4.59 9.77
C ARG A 143 -14.51 5.35 8.77
N PHE A 144 -14.93 5.35 7.50
CA PHE A 144 -14.25 6.17 6.50
C PHE A 144 -14.39 7.65 6.90
N PRO A 145 -13.29 8.39 7.05
CA PRO A 145 -13.32 9.72 7.65
C PRO A 145 -13.70 10.79 6.62
N GLN A 146 -14.92 10.70 6.07
CA GLN A 146 -15.43 11.58 5.02
C GLN A 146 -15.33 13.08 5.35
N SER A 147 -15.42 13.43 6.63
CA SER A 147 -15.32 14.81 7.13
C SER A 147 -13.91 15.41 7.01
N LEU A 148 -12.87 14.59 6.83
CA LEU A 148 -11.50 15.08 6.66
C LEU A 148 -11.21 15.60 5.25
N PHE A 149 -12.13 15.38 4.30
CA PHE A 149 -11.95 15.83 2.92
C PHE A 149 -12.45 17.27 2.73
N PRO A 150 -11.65 18.16 2.09
CA PRO A 150 -11.94 19.59 2.02
C PRO A 150 -13.14 19.96 1.12
N ARG A 151 -13.56 19.08 0.22
CA ARG A 151 -14.65 19.36 -0.74
C ARG A 151 -15.85 18.44 -0.52
N GLN A 152 -16.92 18.98 0.04
CA GLN A 152 -18.18 18.23 0.23
C GLN A 152 -19.15 18.49 -0.93
N GLY A 153 -20.40 18.01 -0.84
CA GLY A 153 -21.45 18.29 -1.84
C GLY A 153 -21.71 17.17 -2.84
N GLY A 154 -21.87 15.94 -2.35
CA GLY A 154 -22.18 14.76 -3.17
C GLY A 154 -20.97 14.14 -3.87
N ARG A 155 -19.76 14.64 -3.60
CA ARG A 155 -18.51 13.98 -3.98
C ARG A 155 -18.35 12.68 -3.20
N VAL A 156 -17.84 11.67 -3.88
CA VAL A 156 -17.54 10.36 -3.27
C VAL A 156 -16.05 10.25 -3.13
N TYR A 157 -15.60 9.75 -1.98
CA TYR A 157 -14.18 9.59 -1.67
C TYR A 157 -13.85 8.13 -1.43
N ARG A 158 -12.58 7.79 -1.62
CA ARG A 158 -12.04 6.49 -1.23
C ARG A 158 -10.60 6.63 -0.76
N PHE A 159 -10.14 5.61 -0.04
CA PHE A 159 -8.72 5.38 0.14
C PHE A 159 -8.03 5.05 -1.20
N ASN A 160 -6.73 5.29 -1.28
CA ASN A 160 -5.94 5.08 -2.49
C ASN A 160 -4.66 4.27 -2.27
N ASP A 161 -3.56 4.89 -1.82
CA ASP A 161 -2.38 4.15 -1.35
C ASP A 161 -2.33 4.18 0.19
N GLY A 162 -1.65 3.21 0.77
CA GLY A 162 -1.51 3.11 2.22
C GLY A 162 -0.32 2.28 2.65
N LYS A 163 0.33 2.69 3.73
CA LYS A 163 1.51 2.02 4.28
C LYS A 163 1.62 2.26 5.78
N VAL A 164 2.27 1.35 6.50
CA VAL A 164 2.54 1.53 7.92
C VAL A 164 3.83 2.33 8.10
N GLY A 165 3.76 3.40 8.89
CA GLY A 165 4.91 4.21 9.26
C GLY A 165 5.82 3.50 10.26
N PRO A 166 7.06 3.98 10.48
CA PRO A 166 8.01 3.39 11.43
C PRO A 166 7.51 3.40 12.89
N ASP A 167 6.51 4.22 13.18
CA ASP A 167 5.81 4.30 14.45
C ASP A 167 4.70 3.25 14.64
N GLY A 168 4.49 2.39 13.65
CA GLY A 168 3.45 1.35 13.67
C GLY A 168 2.04 1.88 13.42
N SER A 169 1.87 3.13 12.99
CA SER A 169 0.58 3.71 12.59
C SER A 169 0.31 3.49 11.09
N LEU A 170 -0.96 3.44 10.70
CA LEU A 170 -1.33 3.36 9.28
C LEU A 170 -1.37 4.77 8.68
N TRP A 171 -0.68 4.99 7.58
CA TRP A 171 -0.79 6.20 6.76
C TRP A 171 -1.49 5.87 5.46
N CYS A 172 -2.53 6.61 5.13
CA CYS A 172 -3.32 6.35 3.93
C CYS A 172 -3.72 7.63 3.20
N GLY A 173 -3.55 7.58 1.89
CA GLY A 173 -4.05 8.59 0.97
C GLY A 173 -5.54 8.44 0.72
N GLY A 174 -6.25 9.56 0.67
CA GLY A 174 -7.62 9.63 0.22
C GLY A 174 -7.75 10.46 -1.05
N ILE A 175 -8.65 10.06 -1.95
CA ILE A 175 -8.90 10.75 -3.22
C ILE A 175 -10.39 10.88 -3.50
N MET A 176 -10.75 11.89 -4.29
CA MET A 176 -12.08 11.98 -4.89
C MET A 176 -12.23 10.94 -6.00
N GLU A 177 -13.29 10.15 -5.91
CA GLU A 177 -13.64 9.17 -6.92
C GLU A 177 -14.36 9.84 -8.10
N ARG A 178 -14.10 9.32 -9.30
CA ARG A 178 -14.82 9.77 -10.49
C ARG A 178 -16.21 9.14 -10.53
N THR A 179 -17.21 9.98 -10.77
CA THR A 179 -18.62 9.60 -10.88
C THR A 179 -19.22 10.22 -12.13
N GLU A 180 -20.44 9.83 -12.52
CA GLU A 180 -21.13 10.48 -13.64
C GLU A 180 -21.35 11.99 -13.40
N ARG A 181 -21.67 12.36 -12.16
CA ARG A 181 -21.83 13.77 -11.76
C ARG A 181 -20.50 14.53 -11.69
N PHE A 182 -19.42 13.83 -11.36
CA PHE A 182 -18.08 14.40 -11.21
C PHE A 182 -17.06 13.52 -11.96
N PRO A 183 -16.95 13.67 -13.29
CA PRO A 183 -16.09 12.81 -14.12
C PRO A 183 -14.60 13.12 -13.95
N GLU A 184 -14.27 14.32 -13.47
CA GLU A 184 -12.93 14.79 -13.19
C GLU A 184 -12.67 14.93 -11.70
N ARG A 185 -11.39 14.93 -11.32
CA ARG A 185 -10.97 15.17 -9.94
C ARG A 185 -10.62 16.63 -9.77
N ASP A 186 -11.17 17.19 -8.72
CA ASP A 186 -10.84 18.51 -8.24
C ASP A 186 -9.41 18.56 -7.67
N MET A 187 -8.62 19.56 -8.04
CA MET A 187 -7.30 19.77 -7.44
C MET A 187 -7.41 20.02 -5.93
N GLY A 188 -6.56 19.35 -5.15
CA GLY A 188 -6.55 19.46 -3.68
C GLY A 188 -7.79 18.89 -2.99
N CYS A 189 -8.52 17.98 -3.63
CA CYS A 189 -9.74 17.40 -3.05
C CYS A 189 -9.50 16.30 -2.01
N GLY A 190 -8.32 15.70 -1.99
CA GLY A 190 -7.92 14.57 -1.17
C GLY A 190 -7.17 14.98 0.10
N SER A 191 -6.72 13.98 0.85
CA SER A 191 -5.88 14.18 2.05
C SER A 191 -4.97 12.97 2.26
N LEU A 192 -3.75 13.18 2.73
CA LEU A 192 -2.97 12.13 3.39
C LEU A 192 -3.38 12.10 4.86
N MET A 193 -3.79 10.95 5.35
CA MET A 193 -4.30 10.77 6.71
C MET A 193 -3.44 9.76 7.46
N GLN A 194 -3.35 9.93 8.78
CA GLN A 194 -2.75 8.96 9.69
C GLN A 194 -3.86 8.32 10.53
N TRP A 195 -3.81 7.02 10.73
CA TRP A 195 -4.70 6.26 11.60
C TRP A 195 -3.92 5.58 12.72
N VAL A 196 -4.36 5.83 13.95
CA VAL A 196 -3.78 5.30 15.19
C VAL A 196 -4.80 4.38 15.87
N ALA A 197 -4.44 3.10 15.99
CA ALA A 197 -5.24 2.10 16.69
C ALA A 197 -5.39 2.42 18.18
N GLY A 198 -6.60 2.24 18.74
CA GLY A 198 -6.88 2.48 20.16
C GLY A 198 -7.38 3.88 20.51
N ALA A 199 -7.34 4.84 19.58
CA ALA A 199 -7.96 6.16 19.72
C ALA A 199 -9.50 6.08 19.58
N PHE A 200 -10.14 5.20 20.35
CA PHE A 200 -11.60 5.18 20.50
C PHE A 200 -12.04 6.51 21.09
N ALA A 201 -13.06 7.11 20.46
CA ALA A 201 -13.56 8.45 20.71
C ALA A 201 -13.55 8.88 22.19
N LYS A 202 -12.76 9.91 22.52
CA LYS A 202 -13.26 10.84 23.53
C LYS A 202 -14.50 11.52 22.94
N PRO A 203 -15.59 11.67 23.69
CA PRO A 203 -16.73 12.44 23.22
C PRO A 203 -16.26 13.84 22.81
N PRO A 204 -16.82 14.43 21.75
CA PRO A 204 -16.39 15.74 21.26
C PRO A 204 -16.52 16.81 22.36
N SER A 205 -15.46 17.59 22.57
CA SER A 205 -15.48 18.81 23.40
C SER A 205 -15.69 20.04 22.51
N PRO A 206 -16.48 21.05 22.94
CA PRO A 206 -16.61 22.32 22.23
C PRO A 206 -15.28 23.04 21.97
N SER A 207 -14.22 22.73 22.73
CA SER A 207 -12.90 23.34 22.62
C SER A 207 -11.93 22.65 21.65
N SER A 208 -12.32 21.55 20.99
CA SER A 208 -11.47 20.83 20.02
C SER A 208 -12.32 20.08 18.98
N PRO A 209 -12.61 20.70 17.83
CA PRO A 209 -13.34 20.04 16.74
C PRO A 209 -12.53 18.96 15.99
N SER A 210 -11.26 18.68 16.36
CA SER A 210 -10.38 17.74 15.62
C SER A 210 -10.48 16.26 16.03
N VAL A 211 -11.34 15.89 16.98
CA VAL A 211 -11.40 14.52 17.56
C VAL A 211 -12.56 13.66 16.98
N ALA A 212 -13.01 13.92 15.76
CA ALA A 212 -14.31 13.41 15.26
C ALA A 212 -14.27 12.15 14.35
N SER A 213 -13.14 11.46 14.16
CA SER A 213 -12.97 10.51 13.02
C SER A 213 -12.66 9.05 13.38
N ASN A 214 -12.77 8.60 14.63
CA ASN A 214 -12.39 7.23 15.07
C ASN A 214 -10.91 6.90 14.80
N GLY A 215 -10.00 7.81 15.17
CA GLY A 215 -8.56 7.60 15.15
C GLY A 215 -7.82 8.10 13.91
N PHE A 216 -8.49 8.80 12.99
CA PHE A 216 -7.85 9.44 11.83
C PHE A 216 -7.48 10.91 12.09
N SER A 217 -6.25 11.31 11.80
CA SER A 217 -5.83 12.71 11.73
C SER A 217 -5.39 13.07 10.31
N ILE A 218 -5.46 14.36 9.97
CA ILE A 218 -4.90 14.86 8.71
C ILE A 218 -3.38 14.95 8.89
N GLY A 219 -2.65 14.20 8.06
CA GLY A 219 -1.22 14.35 7.89
C GLY A 219 -0.91 15.49 6.92
N LEU A 220 -1.39 15.40 5.67
CA LEU A 220 -1.28 16.47 4.67
C LEU A 220 -2.67 16.79 4.10
N PRO A 221 -3.17 18.04 4.24
CA PRO A 221 -4.38 18.46 3.56
C PRO A 221 -4.11 18.78 2.09
N ASP A 222 -5.17 19.02 1.33
CA ASP A 222 -5.11 19.65 0.00
C ASP A 222 -4.25 18.89 -1.04
N VAL A 223 -4.12 17.56 -0.91
CA VAL A 223 -3.54 16.68 -1.95
C VAL A 223 -4.61 16.33 -2.98
N THR A 224 -4.25 15.89 -4.18
CA THR A 224 -5.23 15.57 -5.23
C THR A 224 -5.43 14.06 -5.43
N VAL A 225 -4.34 13.35 -5.72
CA VAL A 225 -4.29 11.88 -5.83
C VAL A 225 -3.12 11.42 -4.98
N SER A 226 -3.39 11.20 -3.69
CA SER A 226 -2.38 10.73 -2.74
C SER A 226 -1.96 9.31 -3.07
N ASN A 227 -0.70 9.14 -3.41
CA ASN A 227 -0.06 7.90 -3.83
C ASN A 227 1.21 7.68 -3.00
N GLY A 228 2.25 7.10 -3.61
CA GLY A 228 3.47 6.60 -2.99
C GLY A 228 3.84 7.21 -1.65
N ILE A 229 3.82 6.36 -0.62
CA ILE A 229 4.19 6.68 0.75
C ILE A 229 5.42 5.85 1.13
N GLY A 230 6.43 6.44 1.75
CA GLY A 230 7.58 5.72 2.27
C GLY A 230 8.39 6.53 3.25
N TRP A 231 9.27 5.88 4.02
CA TRP A 231 10.14 6.55 4.99
C TRP A 231 11.60 6.27 4.71
N SER A 232 12.47 7.21 5.10
CA SER A 232 13.91 6.97 5.13
C SER A 232 14.24 5.73 6.00
N PRO A 233 15.39 5.08 5.79
CA PRO A 233 15.79 3.96 6.64
C PRO A 233 15.91 4.29 8.13
N LYS A 234 16.20 5.55 8.46
CA LYS A 234 16.21 6.04 9.84
C LYS A 234 14.82 6.32 10.40
N GLY A 235 13.78 6.29 9.57
CA GLY A 235 12.40 6.64 9.95
C GLY A 235 12.21 8.12 10.25
N ASP A 236 13.12 8.99 9.81
CA ASP A 236 13.17 10.43 10.14
C ASP A 236 12.72 11.35 8.98
N VAL A 237 12.37 10.78 7.82
CA VAL A 237 11.83 11.50 6.67
C VAL A 237 10.68 10.71 6.07
N LEU A 238 9.53 11.36 5.87
CA LEU A 238 8.40 10.85 5.09
C LEU A 238 8.52 11.34 3.64
N TYR A 239 8.42 10.42 2.70
CA TYR A 239 8.29 10.68 1.27
C TYR A 239 6.85 10.46 0.83
N HIS A 240 6.31 11.40 0.06
CA HIS A 240 4.94 11.35 -0.42
C HIS A 240 4.81 11.83 -1.87
N VAL A 241 3.93 11.17 -2.62
CA VAL A 241 3.53 11.53 -3.97
C VAL A 241 2.08 12.02 -3.98
N ASP A 242 1.88 13.24 -4.48
CA ASP A 242 0.60 13.68 -5.03
C ASP A 242 0.70 13.65 -6.55
N THR A 243 0.04 12.69 -7.21
CA THR A 243 0.29 12.39 -8.63
C THR A 243 0.18 13.61 -9.56
N PRO A 244 -0.86 14.48 -9.47
CA PRO A 244 -0.98 15.66 -10.33
C PRO A 244 0.07 16.75 -10.06
N ALA A 245 0.69 16.75 -8.88
CA ALA A 245 1.78 17.67 -8.58
C ALA A 245 3.08 17.30 -9.29
N ALA A 246 3.21 16.07 -9.81
CA ALA A 246 4.37 15.56 -10.54
C ALA A 246 5.71 15.70 -9.78
N VAL A 247 5.64 15.74 -8.46
CA VAL A 247 6.79 15.82 -7.55
C VAL A 247 6.67 14.78 -6.44
N ILE A 248 7.83 14.32 -5.99
CA ILE A 248 7.98 13.63 -4.71
C ILE A 248 8.36 14.70 -3.69
N ARG A 249 7.58 14.81 -2.61
CA ARG A 249 7.90 15.69 -1.50
C ARG A 249 8.50 14.88 -0.34
N ALA A 250 9.46 15.47 0.34
CA ALA A 250 10.05 14.94 1.57
C ALA A 250 9.69 15.86 2.73
N TYR A 251 9.36 15.25 3.87
CA TYR A 251 8.96 15.93 5.10
C TYR A 251 9.77 15.37 6.25
N PRO A 252 10.33 16.19 7.15
CA PRO A 252 10.84 15.72 8.42
C PRO A 252 9.78 14.88 9.14
N TYR A 253 10.19 13.73 9.68
CA TYR A 253 9.32 12.82 10.41
C TYR A 253 9.94 12.54 11.77
N GLN A 254 9.14 12.64 12.83
CA GLN A 254 9.58 12.27 14.17
C GLN A 254 8.65 11.18 14.71
N PRO A 255 9.09 9.91 14.74
CA PRO A 255 8.29 8.85 15.34
C PRO A 255 8.23 9.08 16.86
N LYS A 256 7.05 9.36 17.41
CA LYS A 256 6.88 9.48 18.87
C LYS A 256 6.63 8.10 19.49
N SER A 257 7.66 7.41 19.97
CA SER A 257 7.45 6.09 20.61
C SER A 257 6.44 6.17 21.76
N THR A 258 5.44 5.30 21.76
CA THR A 258 4.61 4.97 22.92
C THR A 258 4.95 3.56 23.42
N THR A 259 4.64 3.27 24.69
CA THR A 259 4.89 1.96 25.32
C THR A 259 3.81 0.92 25.03
N ASP A 260 2.62 1.34 24.57
CA ASP A 260 1.50 0.48 24.13
C ASP A 260 0.69 1.22 23.05
N GLY A 261 0.38 0.55 21.93
CA GLY A 261 -0.25 1.15 20.74
C GLY A 261 0.70 1.86 19.75
N PRO A 262 0.19 2.48 18.67
CA PRO A 262 0.96 3.35 17.81
C PRO A 262 1.25 4.69 18.51
N ALA A 263 2.32 5.35 18.08
CA ALA A 263 2.66 6.71 18.50
C ALA A 263 1.46 7.67 18.46
N GLU A 264 1.19 8.43 19.53
CA GLU A 264 0.36 9.63 19.40
C GLU A 264 1.08 10.61 18.46
N GLY A 265 0.28 11.23 17.58
CA GLY A 265 0.74 11.83 16.33
C GLY A 265 1.87 12.85 16.43
N LEU A 266 2.39 13.18 15.26
CA LEU A 266 3.32 14.28 15.05
C LEU A 266 2.89 15.50 15.88
N ASP A 267 3.78 16.07 16.70
CA ASP A 267 3.54 17.39 17.31
C ASP A 267 3.63 18.43 16.20
N TYR A 268 2.51 18.65 15.52
CA TYR A 268 2.35 19.81 14.68
C TYR A 268 1.12 20.53 15.17
N LYS A 269 1.26 21.40 16.17
CA LYS A 269 0.21 22.39 16.48
C LYS A 269 -0.16 23.23 15.24
N ASP A 270 0.67 23.23 14.18
CA ASP A 270 0.52 24.05 12.97
C ASP A 270 0.51 23.27 11.62
N GLY A 271 0.50 21.92 11.64
CA GLY A 271 0.58 21.05 10.46
C GLY A 271 1.91 21.08 9.67
N PRO A 272 2.18 20.11 8.79
CA PRO A 272 3.39 20.06 7.94
C PRO A 272 3.40 21.06 6.77
N LYS A 273 2.52 22.07 6.75
CA LYS A 273 2.38 23.02 5.61
C LYS A 273 3.69 23.77 5.30
N GLU A 274 4.59 23.95 6.27
CA GLU A 274 5.82 24.74 6.10
C GLU A 274 7.15 23.97 6.14
N ALA A 275 7.17 22.65 6.41
CA ALA A 275 8.43 21.91 6.63
C ALA A 275 8.87 20.97 5.49
N GLY A 276 8.04 20.78 4.46
CA GLY A 276 8.33 19.86 3.36
C GLY A 276 9.05 20.52 2.17
N TYR A 277 9.94 19.79 1.50
CA TYR A 277 10.62 20.26 0.29
C TYR A 277 10.43 19.28 -0.88
N VAL A 278 10.58 19.77 -2.11
CA VAL A 278 10.57 18.92 -3.31
C VAL A 278 11.84 18.09 -3.32
N TYR A 279 11.70 16.77 -3.15
CA TYR A 279 12.81 15.83 -3.19
C TYR A 279 13.24 15.55 -4.63
N TRP A 280 12.26 15.39 -5.52
CA TRP A 280 12.49 15.14 -6.94
C TRP A 280 11.25 15.53 -7.75
N ALA A 281 11.46 16.15 -8.90
CA ALA A 281 10.40 16.49 -9.86
C ALA A 281 10.51 15.58 -11.07
N LEU A 282 9.38 15.07 -11.56
CA LEU A 282 9.34 14.21 -12.74
C LEU A 282 9.78 14.99 -13.99
N PRO A 283 10.86 14.57 -14.69
CA PRO A 283 11.38 15.27 -15.86
C PRO A 283 10.36 15.40 -16.99
N ASP A 284 10.42 16.51 -17.72
CA ASP A 284 9.47 16.83 -18.79
C ASP A 284 9.50 15.84 -19.96
N ASP A 285 10.66 15.25 -20.28
CA ASP A 285 10.77 14.22 -21.30
C ASP A 285 10.01 12.94 -20.92
N LEU A 286 10.03 12.55 -19.65
CA LEU A 286 9.22 11.44 -19.14
C LEU A 286 7.73 11.80 -19.11
N ARG A 287 7.38 13.03 -18.70
CA ARG A 287 5.99 13.51 -18.74
C ARG A 287 5.41 13.51 -20.15
N LYS A 288 6.18 13.94 -21.15
CA LYS A 288 5.79 13.94 -22.56
C LYS A 288 5.55 12.52 -23.10
N ARG A 289 6.20 11.51 -22.52
CA ARG A 289 5.93 10.09 -22.80
C ARG A 289 4.68 9.56 -22.09
N GLY A 290 4.04 10.36 -21.23
CA GLY A 290 2.84 10.00 -20.48
C GLY A 290 3.09 9.55 -19.05
N ALA A 291 4.32 9.69 -18.52
CA ALA A 291 4.65 9.25 -17.17
C ALA A 291 3.92 10.07 -16.11
N THR A 292 3.40 9.38 -15.08
CA THR A 292 2.93 9.97 -13.83
C THR A 292 3.50 9.22 -12.64
N LEU A 293 3.70 9.92 -11.52
CA LEU A 293 4.18 9.30 -10.28
C LEU A 293 3.06 8.56 -9.57
N ASP A 294 3.33 7.34 -9.15
CA ASP A 294 2.36 6.48 -8.46
C ASP A 294 2.93 5.96 -7.13
N GLY A 295 2.76 4.67 -6.82
CA GLY A 295 3.32 4.03 -5.63
C GLY A 295 4.85 4.00 -5.59
N LEU A 296 5.41 4.01 -4.38
CA LEU A 296 6.86 3.94 -4.14
C LEU A 296 7.25 3.03 -2.98
N CYS A 297 8.51 2.60 -2.95
CA CYS A 297 9.14 2.04 -1.76
C CYS A 297 10.56 2.59 -1.57
N VAL A 298 11.16 2.32 -0.41
CA VAL A 298 12.51 2.79 -0.05
C VAL A 298 13.41 1.58 0.20
N ASP A 299 14.60 1.59 -0.39
CA ASP A 299 15.60 0.54 -0.16
C ASP A 299 16.47 0.82 1.07
N ALA A 300 17.23 -0.18 1.53
CA ALA A 300 18.08 -0.08 2.71
C ALA A 300 19.22 0.95 2.57
N ALA A 301 19.54 1.39 1.36
CA ALA A 301 20.50 2.47 1.07
C ALA A 301 19.82 3.86 1.00
N GLY A 302 18.51 3.94 1.27
CA GLY A 302 17.73 5.16 1.23
C GLY A 302 17.37 5.64 -0.18
N ALA A 303 17.50 4.80 -1.20
CA ALA A 303 17.01 5.12 -2.54
C ALA A 303 15.49 4.93 -2.61
N LEU A 304 14.82 5.82 -3.34
CA LEU A 304 13.40 5.65 -3.66
C LEU A 304 13.25 4.83 -4.93
N TRP A 305 12.32 3.88 -4.91
CA TRP A 305 11.88 3.12 -6.07
C TRP A 305 10.46 3.52 -6.37
N VAL A 306 10.23 4.13 -7.54
CA VAL A 306 8.98 4.84 -7.84
C VAL A 306 8.40 4.30 -9.13
N ALA A 307 7.14 3.85 -9.07
CA ALA A 307 6.41 3.44 -10.25
C ALA A 307 6.03 4.68 -11.09
N LEU A 308 6.38 4.62 -12.37
CA LEU A 308 6.02 5.60 -13.39
C LEU A 308 4.89 5.04 -14.25
N ALA A 309 3.66 5.23 -13.76
CA ALA A 309 2.47 4.86 -14.50
C ALA A 309 2.40 5.64 -15.83
N GLY A 310 1.80 5.04 -16.85
CA GLY A 310 1.72 5.57 -18.21
C GLY A 310 2.87 5.13 -19.12
N ILE A 311 4.03 4.75 -18.57
CA ILE A 311 5.18 4.28 -19.36
C ILE A 311 5.72 2.90 -18.96
N GLY A 312 5.14 2.24 -17.95
CA GLY A 312 5.54 0.88 -17.56
C GLY A 312 6.96 0.78 -17.03
N GLU A 313 7.37 1.69 -16.15
CA GLU A 313 8.73 1.71 -15.60
C GLU A 313 8.69 1.90 -14.08
N VAL A 314 9.65 1.30 -13.37
CA VAL A 314 9.98 1.69 -11.99
C VAL A 314 11.39 2.28 -12.01
N VAL A 315 11.55 3.50 -11.49
CA VAL A 315 12.85 4.19 -11.44
C VAL A 315 13.44 4.17 -10.05
N ARG A 316 14.77 4.00 -9.97
CA ARG A 316 15.53 4.10 -8.73
C ARG A 316 16.15 5.49 -8.61
N LEU A 317 15.73 6.27 -7.63
CA LEU A 317 16.19 7.61 -7.33
C LEU A 317 17.14 7.60 -6.13
N GLN A 318 18.36 8.10 -6.30
CA GLN A 318 19.35 8.20 -5.24
C GLN A 318 19.95 9.61 -5.19
N LYS A 319 20.23 10.11 -3.98
CA LYS A 319 21.02 11.32 -3.82
C LYS A 319 22.46 11.13 -4.34
N ARG A 320 23.00 12.10 -5.08
CA ARG A 320 24.44 12.20 -5.36
C ARG A 320 25.16 12.66 -4.10
N ASN A 321 26.25 12.00 -3.74
CA ASN A 321 27.05 12.33 -2.55
C ASN A 321 28.02 13.52 -2.74
N THR A 322 27.99 14.23 -3.87
CA THR A 322 29.05 15.19 -4.21
C THR A 322 28.49 16.45 -4.87
N GLY A 323 28.66 17.61 -4.20
CA GLY A 323 28.74 18.96 -4.78
C GLY A 323 27.62 19.44 -5.73
N ALA A 324 26.56 18.67 -5.93
CA ALA A 324 25.49 19.00 -6.85
C ALA A 324 24.67 20.16 -6.28
N ASN A 325 24.38 21.15 -7.13
CA ASN A 325 23.34 22.13 -6.83
C ASN A 325 22.05 21.40 -6.44
N VAL A 326 21.25 21.99 -5.55
CA VAL A 326 20.07 21.35 -4.94
C VAL A 326 19.13 20.70 -5.98
N ALA A 327 19.03 21.28 -7.18
CA ALA A 327 18.22 20.78 -8.29
C ALA A 327 18.70 19.45 -8.92
N GLU A 328 19.98 19.10 -8.78
CA GLU A 328 20.60 17.88 -9.34
C GLU A 328 20.98 16.85 -8.27
N ALA A 329 20.60 17.12 -7.02
CA ALA A 329 21.00 16.30 -5.89
C ALA A 329 20.45 14.88 -5.97
N VAL A 330 19.34 14.63 -6.69
CA VAL A 330 18.72 13.31 -6.85
C VAL A 330 18.68 12.92 -8.32
N THR A 331 19.19 11.73 -8.65
CA THR A 331 19.21 11.21 -10.03
C THR A 331 18.61 9.83 -10.15
N ILE A 332 18.10 9.52 -11.34
CA ILE A 332 17.77 8.16 -11.74
C ILE A 332 19.09 7.39 -11.86
N THR A 333 19.26 6.39 -10.99
CA THR A 333 20.42 5.48 -10.97
C THR A 333 20.08 4.10 -11.51
N GLY A 334 18.81 3.84 -11.82
CA GLY A 334 18.44 2.69 -12.62
C GLY A 334 16.96 2.65 -12.95
N VAL A 335 16.61 1.77 -13.89
CA VAL A 335 15.27 1.61 -14.44
C VAL A 335 14.92 0.13 -14.51
N VAL A 336 13.73 -0.23 -14.02
CA VAL A 336 13.13 -1.55 -14.22
C VAL A 336 11.94 -1.39 -15.16
N LYS A 337 12.07 -1.91 -16.38
CA LYS A 337 11.01 -1.91 -17.39
C LYS A 337 9.99 -3.00 -17.11
N VAL A 338 8.70 -2.68 -17.26
CA VAL A 338 7.58 -3.60 -17.17
C VAL A 338 7.01 -3.79 -18.58
N PRO A 339 7.39 -4.86 -19.28
CA PRO A 339 7.07 -5.01 -20.70
C PRO A 339 5.56 -5.13 -20.91
N GLU A 340 5.08 -4.55 -22.02
CA GLU A 340 3.69 -4.64 -22.50
C GLU A 340 2.63 -4.00 -21.58
N VAL A 341 3.06 -3.22 -20.59
CA VAL A 341 2.19 -2.58 -19.61
C VAL A 341 2.45 -1.07 -19.61
N ALA A 342 1.39 -0.26 -19.65
CA ALA A 342 1.53 1.18 -19.45
C ALA A 342 1.44 1.55 -17.95
N LEU A 343 0.52 0.92 -17.21
CA LEU A 343 0.21 1.28 -15.83
C LEU A 343 0.93 0.36 -14.84
N SER A 344 2.22 0.60 -14.60
CA SER A 344 2.90 0.16 -13.37
C SER A 344 2.47 1.08 -12.22
N THR A 345 1.84 0.53 -11.19
CA THR A 345 1.11 1.33 -10.18
C THR A 345 1.84 1.44 -8.85
N SER A 346 2.50 0.39 -8.38
CA SER A 346 3.23 0.42 -7.12
C SER A 346 4.31 -0.66 -7.08
N CYS A 347 5.17 -0.61 -6.07
CA CYS A 347 6.23 -1.59 -5.90
C CYS A 347 6.65 -1.80 -4.44
N CYS A 348 7.14 -3.00 -4.13
CA CYS A 348 7.77 -3.32 -2.86
C CYS A 348 8.92 -4.30 -3.04
N PHE A 349 9.86 -4.31 -2.11
CA PHE A 349 10.86 -5.36 -2.03
C PHE A 349 10.32 -6.57 -1.25
N GLY A 350 10.73 -7.75 -1.66
CA GLY A 350 10.41 -9.01 -0.99
C GLY A 350 11.38 -10.12 -1.37
N GLY A 351 10.95 -11.36 -1.14
CA GLY A 351 11.81 -12.54 -1.23
C GLY A 351 12.63 -12.77 0.04
N ALA A 352 13.33 -13.90 0.09
CA ALA A 352 14.02 -14.35 1.30
C ALA A 352 15.15 -13.40 1.77
N ASP A 353 15.76 -12.67 0.85
CA ASP A 353 16.85 -11.73 1.12
C ASP A 353 16.46 -10.27 0.88
N LEU A 354 15.16 -9.98 0.64
CA LEU A 354 14.63 -8.68 0.27
C LEU A 354 15.28 -8.07 -0.99
N THR A 355 15.69 -8.90 -1.95
CA THR A 355 16.29 -8.44 -3.21
C THR A 355 15.40 -8.66 -4.43
N THR A 356 14.14 -9.07 -4.25
CA THR A 356 13.17 -9.12 -5.35
C THR A 356 12.26 -7.88 -5.30
N LEU A 357 12.21 -7.10 -6.37
CA LEU A 357 11.26 -6.00 -6.51
C LEU A 357 9.98 -6.53 -7.15
N TYR A 358 8.89 -6.55 -6.40
CA TYR A 358 7.54 -6.83 -6.89
C TYR A 358 6.86 -5.54 -7.35
N ILE A 359 6.15 -5.61 -8.46
CA ILE A 359 5.54 -4.46 -9.13
C ILE A 359 4.09 -4.82 -9.46
N THR A 360 3.14 -4.07 -8.90
CA THR A 360 1.73 -4.16 -9.29
C THR A 360 1.48 -3.36 -10.56
N THR A 361 0.48 -3.81 -11.32
CA THR A 361 0.06 -3.13 -12.54
C THR A 361 -1.46 -3.05 -12.60
N ALA A 362 -1.97 -2.20 -13.50
CA ALA A 362 -3.41 -1.99 -13.68
C ALA A 362 -3.82 -2.09 -15.15
N ARG A 363 -5.05 -2.55 -15.37
CA ARG A 363 -5.72 -2.43 -16.67
C ARG A 363 -6.27 -1.02 -16.89
N GLY A 364 -6.63 -0.32 -15.82
CA GLY A 364 -7.10 1.06 -15.89
C GLY A 364 -7.36 1.67 -14.53
N THR A 365 -7.44 3.00 -14.47
CA THR A 365 -7.76 3.73 -13.22
C THR A 365 -9.26 4.02 -13.05
N SER A 366 -10.10 3.45 -13.92
CA SER A 366 -11.57 3.44 -13.84
C SER A 366 -12.11 2.13 -14.40
N LYS A 367 -13.34 1.72 -14.03
CA LYS A 367 -13.95 0.47 -14.53
C LYS A 367 -13.99 0.42 -16.06
N LYS A 368 -14.47 1.49 -16.70
CA LYS A 368 -14.49 1.62 -18.16
C LYS A 368 -13.11 1.47 -18.80
N ALA A 369 -12.08 2.09 -18.22
CA ALA A 369 -10.71 1.95 -18.72
C ALA A 369 -10.19 0.51 -18.56
N ALA A 370 -10.46 -0.13 -17.42
CA ALA A 370 -10.03 -1.51 -17.17
C ALA A 370 -10.70 -2.53 -18.11
N GLU A 371 -12.00 -2.35 -18.39
CA GLU A 371 -12.79 -3.20 -19.31
C GLU A 371 -12.32 -3.07 -20.76
N THR A 372 -11.92 -1.88 -21.20
CA THR A 372 -11.48 -1.61 -22.58
C THR A 372 -9.98 -1.83 -22.80
N CYS A 373 -9.23 -2.19 -21.75
CA CYS A 373 -7.79 -2.40 -21.82
C CYS A 373 -7.45 -3.60 -22.72
N LYS A 374 -6.52 -3.37 -23.67
CA LYS A 374 -6.04 -4.39 -24.63
C LYS A 374 -4.64 -4.93 -24.30
N GLN A 375 -3.97 -4.38 -23.29
CA GLN A 375 -2.64 -4.81 -22.88
C GLN A 375 -2.75 -6.14 -22.11
N GLU A 376 -2.31 -7.25 -22.71
CA GLU A 376 -2.42 -8.58 -22.10
C GLU A 376 -1.58 -8.71 -20.80
N GLY A 377 -0.48 -7.97 -20.73
CA GLY A 377 0.36 -7.87 -19.52
C GLY A 377 -0.26 -7.04 -18.39
N ALA A 378 -1.28 -6.23 -18.67
CA ALA A 378 -1.82 -5.29 -17.68
C ALA A 378 -2.69 -5.99 -16.62
N GLY A 379 -2.50 -5.58 -15.36
CA GLY A 379 -3.19 -6.14 -14.19
C GLY A 379 -2.48 -7.33 -13.55
N TRP A 380 -1.37 -7.79 -14.11
CA TRP A 380 -0.56 -8.86 -13.53
C TRP A 380 0.52 -8.32 -12.60
N MET A 381 0.99 -9.19 -11.70
CA MET A 381 2.17 -8.94 -10.88
C MET A 381 3.44 -9.14 -11.72
N TYR A 382 4.43 -8.29 -11.52
CA TYR A 382 5.76 -8.42 -12.11
C TYR A 382 6.83 -8.47 -11.03
N ALA A 383 7.98 -9.09 -11.33
CA ALA A 383 9.11 -9.18 -10.43
C ALA A 383 10.44 -8.94 -11.15
N ALA A 384 11.37 -8.27 -10.49
CA ALA A 384 12.76 -8.14 -10.92
C ALA A 384 13.72 -8.56 -9.80
N ASN A 385 14.75 -9.33 -10.16
CA ASN A 385 15.81 -9.72 -9.24
C ASN A 385 16.86 -8.60 -9.17
N LEU A 386 17.10 -8.07 -7.98
CA LEU A 386 18.04 -7.00 -7.67
C LEU A 386 19.19 -7.46 -6.78
N LYS A 387 19.42 -8.77 -6.66
CA LYS A 387 20.55 -9.31 -5.89
C LYS A 387 21.87 -8.74 -6.42
N GLY A 388 22.65 -8.16 -5.51
CA GLY A 388 23.90 -7.45 -5.84
C GLY A 388 23.73 -6.01 -6.34
N ILE A 389 22.48 -5.54 -6.53
CA ILE A 389 22.16 -4.17 -6.97
C ILE A 389 21.52 -3.38 -5.83
N ALA A 390 20.46 -3.92 -5.21
CA ALA A 390 19.73 -3.27 -4.13
C ALA A 390 19.02 -4.28 -3.23
N LYS A 391 18.76 -3.85 -2.01
CA LYS A 391 18.06 -4.62 -0.99
C LYS A 391 17.02 -3.73 -0.31
N GLY A 392 15.80 -4.23 -0.19
CA GLY A 392 14.72 -3.55 0.50
C GLY A 392 14.89 -3.50 2.01
N MET A 393 13.90 -2.88 2.65
CA MET A 393 13.73 -2.90 4.10
C MET A 393 12.56 -3.78 4.48
N PRO A 394 12.59 -4.38 5.68
CA PRO A 394 11.42 -5.03 6.26
C PRO A 394 10.18 -4.16 6.22
N ALA A 395 9.02 -4.74 5.91
CA ALA A 395 7.76 -4.02 6.01
C ALA A 395 7.42 -3.72 7.48
N THR A 396 7.13 -2.46 7.81
CA THR A 396 6.65 -2.13 9.16
C THR A 396 5.26 -2.73 9.40
N ARG A 397 5.04 -3.27 10.59
CA ARG A 397 3.75 -3.86 11.00
C ARG A 397 2.94 -2.85 11.79
N LEU A 398 1.63 -2.86 11.56
CA LEU A 398 0.69 -2.07 12.33
C LEU A 398 0.70 -2.53 13.78
N ARG A 399 0.84 -1.58 14.69
CA ARG A 399 0.76 -1.83 16.13
C ARG A 399 -0.66 -1.61 16.59
N LEU A 400 -1.33 -2.69 16.98
CA LEU A 400 -2.63 -2.64 17.66
C LEU A 400 -2.39 -2.72 19.18
N PRO A 401 -3.03 -1.89 20.01
CA PRO A 401 -3.01 -2.07 21.45
C PRO A 401 -3.49 -3.46 21.84
N ALA A 402 -2.93 -4.05 22.90
CA ALA A 402 -3.29 -5.40 23.35
C ALA A 402 -4.80 -5.55 23.63
N SER A 403 -5.43 -4.50 24.15
CA SER A 403 -6.89 -4.43 24.37
C SER A 403 -7.69 -4.48 23.07
N THR A 404 -7.23 -3.78 22.04
CA THR A 404 -7.86 -3.77 20.70
C THR A 404 -7.72 -5.13 20.05
N LEU A 405 -6.53 -5.73 20.13
CA LEU A 405 -6.28 -7.06 19.59
C LEU A 405 -7.10 -8.13 20.31
N SER A 406 -7.12 -8.12 21.64
CA SER A 406 -7.92 -9.04 22.44
C SER A 406 -9.41 -8.93 22.11
N ALA A 407 -9.92 -7.71 21.97
CA ALA A 407 -11.31 -7.49 21.55
C ALA A 407 -11.57 -7.98 20.12
N LEU A 408 -10.59 -7.91 19.20
CA LEU A 408 -10.72 -8.45 17.85
C LEU A 408 -10.71 -9.98 17.85
N GLN A 409 -9.90 -10.61 18.71
CA GLN A 409 -9.73 -12.06 18.82
C GLN A 409 -10.85 -12.77 19.59
N GLN A 410 -11.39 -12.16 20.65
CA GLN A 410 -12.44 -12.75 21.50
C GLN A 410 -13.78 -12.99 20.78
N HIS A 411 -14.00 -12.40 19.60
CA HIS A 411 -15.20 -12.62 18.79
C HIS A 411 -15.07 -13.74 17.75
N HIS A 412 -14.16 -14.70 17.98
CA HIS A 412 -14.02 -15.96 17.24
C HIS A 412 -13.81 -15.83 15.73
N LEU A 413 -12.55 -15.53 15.38
CA LEU A 413 -11.92 -16.01 14.16
C LEU A 413 -10.61 -16.73 14.46
#